data_AF-A0A931U563-F1
#
_entry.id   AF-A0A931U563-F1
#
_cell.length_a   1.000
_cell.length_b   1.000
_cell.length_c   1.000
_cell.angle_alpha   90.00
_cell.angle_beta   90.00
_cell.angle_gamma   90.00
#
_symmetry.space_group_name_H-M   'P 1'
#
loop_
_entity.id
_entity.type
_entity.pdbx_description
1 polymer ?
#
loop_
_entity_poly.entity_id
_entity_poly.type
_entity_poly.pdbx_seq_one_letter_code
_entity_poly.pdbx_strand_id
1 'polypeptide(L)'
;MGYAIKLLAIGRRQGNAVELRVHPTLVPREALLARVEGAFNAVEVEGDLTGKVVFYGRGAGARPTASALLADIIDIAQDVLRRYAEHTPRLLIDPSRRRLAMADVESAYYLRLMAVDEPGVLAFVAQTLADAEVSVASIVQRIATTDGRPAEIVIVTHPTRESHAQRVIERLRASAKLLAVPRPMRVEAE
;
A
#
# COMPACT_ATOMS: atom_id res chain seq x y z
N MET A 1 -16.07 -7.50 -2.04
CA MET A 1 -14.74 -7.52 -1.38
C MET A 1 -14.45 -6.28 -0.55
N GLY A 2 -15.32 -5.26 -0.45
CA GLY A 2 -15.17 -4.26 0.62
C GLY A 2 -13.94 -3.33 0.53
N TYR A 3 -13.17 -3.34 -0.57
CA TYR A 3 -12.00 -2.47 -0.76
C TYR A 3 -12.21 -1.42 -1.86
N ALA A 4 -11.45 -0.35 -1.80
CA ALA A 4 -11.18 0.62 -2.86
C ALA A 4 -9.71 0.53 -3.28
N ILE A 5 -9.41 0.79 -4.56
CA ILE A 5 -8.03 0.88 -5.05
C ILE A 5 -7.59 2.33 -4.94
N LYS A 6 -6.49 2.59 -4.22
CA LYS A 6 -5.87 3.91 -4.10
C LYS A 6 -4.38 3.82 -4.43
N LEU A 7 -3.83 4.87 -5.03
CA LEU A 7 -2.39 5.04 -5.15
C LEU A 7 -1.90 5.71 -3.86
N LEU A 8 -1.27 4.94 -2.97
CA LEU A 8 -0.80 5.44 -1.68
C LEU A 8 0.70 5.72 -1.72
N ALA A 9 1.10 6.82 -1.12
CA ALA A 9 2.47 7.07 -0.70
C ALA A 9 2.56 6.81 0.81
N ILE A 10 3.39 5.85 1.21
CA ILE A 10 3.49 5.37 2.59
C ILE A 10 4.88 5.66 3.12
N GLY A 11 4.94 6.31 4.28
CA GLY A 11 6.13 6.51 5.08
C GLY A 11 5.92 5.95 6.47
N ARG A 12 6.67 4.92 6.87
CA ARG A 12 6.52 4.27 8.20
C ARG A 12 7.88 4.11 8.86
N ARG A 13 7.99 4.50 10.14
CA ARG A 13 9.20 4.27 10.94
C ARG A 13 9.16 2.86 11.53
N GLN A 14 10.22 2.08 11.33
CA GLN A 14 10.39 0.75 11.90
C GLN A 14 11.75 0.67 12.61
N GLY A 15 11.76 0.91 13.93
CA GLY A 15 13.00 1.04 14.69
C GLY A 15 13.91 2.14 14.11
N ASN A 16 15.14 1.77 13.72
CA ASN A 16 16.09 2.67 13.06
C ASN A 16 15.97 2.70 11.51
N ALA A 17 14.92 2.10 10.95
CA ALA A 17 14.66 2.11 9.52
C ALA A 17 13.41 2.92 9.17
N VAL A 18 13.36 3.42 7.94
CA VAL A 18 12.18 4.07 7.37
C VAL A 18 11.76 3.32 6.12
N GLU A 19 10.52 2.83 6.13
CA GLU A 19 9.82 2.31 4.97
C GLU A 19 9.30 3.49 4.13
N LEU A 20 9.63 3.52 2.85
CA LEU A 20 9.17 4.54 1.90
C LEU A 20 8.76 3.85 0.61
N ARG A 21 7.47 3.90 0.25
CA ARG A 21 6.97 3.27 -0.98
C ARG A 21 5.76 4.00 -1.56
N VAL A 22 5.57 3.85 -2.86
CA VAL A 22 4.38 4.31 -3.58
C VAL A 22 3.90 3.17 -4.47
N HIS A 23 2.64 2.76 -4.33
CA HIS A 23 2.03 1.75 -5.21
C HIS A 23 0.50 1.74 -5.10
N PRO A 24 -0.20 1.16 -6.09
CA PRO A 24 -1.61 0.82 -5.97
C PRO A 24 -1.82 -0.13 -4.77
N THR A 25 -2.86 0.16 -4.01
CA THR A 25 -3.15 -0.50 -2.73
C THR A 25 -4.66 -0.66 -2.59
N LEU A 26 -5.08 -1.83 -2.10
CA LEU A 26 -6.44 -2.05 -1.64
C LEU A 26 -6.58 -1.52 -0.22
N VAL A 27 -7.51 -0.59 -0.05
CA VAL A 27 -7.83 0.05 1.22
C VAL A 27 -9.29 -0.29 1.56
N PRO A 28 -9.62 -0.74 2.79
CA PRO A 28 -11.01 -1.01 3.20
C PRO A 28 -11.92 0.18 2.87
N ARG A 29 -13.17 -0.04 2.44
CA ARG A 29 -14.08 1.06 2.07
C ARG A 29 -14.51 1.90 3.26
N GLU A 30 -14.36 1.34 4.45
CA GLU A 30 -14.64 1.96 5.74
C GLU A 30 -13.56 3.00 6.12
N ALA A 31 -12.35 2.85 5.59
CA ALA A 31 -11.23 3.76 5.75
C ALA A 31 -11.53 5.18 5.28
N LEU A 32 -10.91 6.17 5.91
CA LEU A 32 -11.05 7.57 5.48
C LEU A 32 -10.38 7.81 4.13
N LEU A 33 -9.18 7.25 3.92
CA LEU A 33 -8.44 7.42 2.66
C LEU A 33 -9.17 6.77 1.47
N ALA A 34 -9.97 5.73 1.71
CA ALA A 34 -10.76 5.08 0.66
C ALA A 34 -11.85 6.01 0.07
N ARG A 35 -12.33 6.98 0.85
CA ARG A 35 -13.41 7.92 0.46
C ARG A 35 -12.90 9.17 -0.27
N VAL A 36 -11.58 9.35 -0.40
CA VAL A 36 -10.97 10.50 -1.07
C VAL A 36 -11.08 10.32 -2.58
N GLU A 37 -11.86 11.16 -3.25
CA GLU A 37 -12.14 11.05 -4.69
C GLU A 37 -11.82 12.34 -5.46
N GLY A 38 -11.69 12.22 -6.78
CA GLY A 38 -11.43 13.34 -7.68
C GLY A 38 -10.03 13.95 -7.46
N ALA A 39 -9.96 15.28 -7.48
CA ALA A 39 -8.72 16.05 -7.33
C ALA A 39 -8.37 16.38 -5.86
N PHE A 40 -8.99 15.68 -4.91
CA PHE A 40 -8.68 15.82 -3.50
C PHE A 40 -7.54 14.87 -3.11
N ASN A 41 -6.70 15.34 -2.19
CA ASN A 41 -5.67 14.56 -1.53
C ASN A 41 -6.03 14.43 -0.05
N ALA A 42 -5.56 13.36 0.57
CA ALA A 42 -5.52 13.24 2.02
C ALA A 42 -4.16 12.75 2.48
N VAL A 43 -3.74 13.21 3.66
CA VAL A 43 -2.54 12.77 4.36
C VAL A 43 -2.95 12.32 5.74
N GLU A 44 -2.80 11.03 6.03
CA GLU A 44 -2.94 10.49 7.37
C GLU A 44 -1.57 10.47 8.06
N VAL A 45 -1.52 10.99 9.29
CA VAL A 45 -0.34 10.99 10.15
C VAL A 45 -0.72 10.30 11.45
N GLU A 46 0.04 9.27 11.82
CA GLU A 46 -0.12 8.56 13.09
C GLU A 46 1.00 8.97 14.05
N GLY A 47 0.63 9.63 15.15
CA GLY A 47 1.53 10.00 16.24
C GLY A 47 1.32 9.10 17.46
N ASP A 48 2.35 8.99 18.29
CA ASP A 48 2.36 8.18 19.52
C ASP A 48 1.29 8.64 20.53
N LEU A 49 1.09 9.95 20.67
CA LEU A 49 0.11 10.55 21.58
C LEU A 49 -1.13 11.09 20.87
N THR A 50 -0.97 11.59 19.64
CA THR A 50 -2.07 12.20 18.87
C THR A 50 -2.94 11.18 18.16
N GLY A 51 -2.49 9.93 18.06
CA GLY A 51 -3.14 8.92 17.24
C GLY A 51 -3.17 9.33 15.77
N LYS A 52 -4.19 8.84 15.04
CA LYS A 52 -4.40 9.12 13.62
C LYS A 52 -5.05 10.50 13.42
N VAL A 53 -4.39 11.34 12.63
CA VAL A 53 -4.89 12.65 12.19
C VAL A 53 -4.89 12.68 10.66
N VAL A 54 -6.02 13.08 10.07
CA VAL A 54 -6.18 13.15 8.62
C VAL A 54 -6.32 14.61 8.17
N PHE A 55 -5.43 15.04 7.28
CA PHE A 55 -5.51 16.30 6.57
C PHE A 55 -6.15 16.06 5.20
N TYR A 56 -7.24 16.74 4.88
CA TYR A 56 -7.99 16.55 3.64
C TYR A 56 -8.20 17.88 2.91
N GLY A 57 -7.97 17.90 1.59
CA GLY A 57 -8.16 19.10 0.79
C GLY A 57 -7.78 18.91 -0.67
N ARG A 58 -7.86 19.99 -1.46
CA ARG A 58 -7.39 19.96 -2.85
C ARG A 58 -5.88 19.99 -2.87
N GLY A 59 -5.26 18.94 -3.42
CA GLY A 59 -3.80 18.84 -3.55
C GLY A 59 -3.25 19.43 -4.84
N ALA A 60 -4.11 19.88 -5.75
CA ALA A 60 -3.72 20.48 -7.02
C ALA A 60 -4.71 21.58 -7.45
N GLY A 61 -4.22 22.45 -8.34
CA GLY A 61 -4.98 23.54 -8.94
C GLY A 61 -4.41 24.92 -8.56
N ALA A 62 -4.61 25.91 -9.44
CA ALA A 62 -3.98 27.21 -9.31
C ALA A 62 -4.27 27.91 -7.97
N ARG A 63 -5.53 27.90 -7.51
CA ARG A 63 -5.92 28.56 -6.25
C ARG A 63 -5.39 27.85 -5.00
N PRO A 64 -5.56 26.52 -4.82
CA PRO A 64 -4.95 25.80 -3.68
C PRO A 64 -3.43 25.97 -3.61
N THR A 65 -2.73 25.89 -4.74
CA THR A 65 -1.27 26.06 -4.78
C THR A 65 -0.86 27.50 -4.47
N ALA A 66 -1.55 28.51 -5.01
CA ALA A 66 -1.29 29.92 -4.69
C ALA A 66 -1.50 30.23 -3.21
N SER A 67 -2.48 29.58 -2.56
CA SER A 67 -2.73 29.73 -1.13
C SER A 67 -1.54 29.25 -0.28
N ALA A 68 -0.96 28.09 -0.61
CA ALA A 68 0.22 27.58 0.10
C ALA A 68 1.43 28.50 -0.10
N LEU A 69 1.65 28.95 -1.34
CA LEU A 69 2.73 29.88 -1.67
C LEU A 69 2.60 31.22 -0.94
N LEU A 70 1.38 31.77 -0.83
CA LEU A 70 1.14 33.01 -0.11
C LEU A 70 1.38 32.86 1.40
N ALA A 71 1.01 31.71 1.98
CA ALA A 71 1.28 31.42 3.40
C ALA A 71 2.79 31.43 3.67
N ASP A 72 3.59 30.73 2.85
CA ASP A 72 5.06 30.71 2.99
C ASP A 72 5.67 32.12 2.85
N ILE A 73 5.18 32.94 1.92
CA ILE A 73 5.65 34.34 1.76
C ILE A 73 5.35 35.17 3.01
N ILE A 74 4.16 35.02 3.59
CA ILE A 74 3.78 35.74 4.80
C ILE A 74 4.66 35.29 5.97
N ASP A 75 4.90 34.00 6.13
CA ASP A 75 5.76 33.44 7.19
C ASP A 75 7.19 33.99 7.07
N ILE A 76 7.78 33.97 5.85
CA ILE A 76 9.10 34.54 5.58
C ILE A 76 9.14 36.05 5.89
N ALA A 77 8.12 36.80 5.50
CA ALA A 77 8.05 38.24 5.76
C ALA A 77 7.98 38.53 7.27
N GLN A 78 7.24 37.74 8.04
CA GLN A 78 7.18 37.85 9.49
C GLN A 78 8.53 37.55 10.15
N ASP A 79 9.24 36.51 9.69
CA ASP A 79 10.56 36.14 10.19
C ASP A 79 11.60 37.26 9.95
N VAL A 80 11.59 37.88 8.78
CA VAL A 80 12.44 39.03 8.44
C VAL A 80 12.14 40.22 9.36
N LEU A 81 10.87 40.54 9.58
CA LEU A 81 10.45 41.65 10.46
C LEU A 81 10.84 41.40 11.92
N ARG A 82 10.79 40.14 12.37
CA ARG A 82 11.19 39.71 13.72
C ARG A 82 12.70 39.50 13.88
N ARG A 83 13.52 39.87 12.88
CA ARG A 83 14.99 39.76 12.88
C ARG A 83 15.49 38.33 13.15
N TYR A 84 14.86 37.31 12.56
CA TYR A 84 15.31 35.91 12.68
C TYR A 84 15.49 35.44 14.14
N ALA A 85 14.60 35.80 15.05
CA ALA A 85 14.48 35.03 16.29
C ALA A 85 14.21 33.58 15.89
N GLU A 86 14.95 32.62 16.43
CA GLU A 86 15.13 31.21 16.03
C GLU A 86 13.85 30.35 15.90
N HIS A 87 12.87 30.76 15.09
CA HIS A 87 11.55 30.12 15.00
C HIS A 87 11.39 29.18 13.81
N THR A 88 12.33 29.16 12.87
CA THR A 88 12.31 28.17 11.79
C THR A 88 12.69 26.80 12.37
N PRO A 89 11.78 25.81 12.36
CA PRO A 89 12.13 24.46 12.81
C PRO A 89 13.30 23.97 11.97
N ARG A 90 14.45 23.72 12.60
CA ARG A 90 15.55 23.06 11.88
C ARG A 90 15.08 21.67 11.50
N LEU A 91 15.13 21.36 10.21
CA LEU A 91 14.84 20.03 9.72
C LEU A 91 15.90 19.08 10.27
N LEU A 92 15.57 18.37 11.35
CA LEU A 92 16.43 17.36 11.94
C LEU A 92 16.27 16.07 11.14
N ILE A 93 17.01 15.98 10.03
CA ILE A 93 17.21 14.71 9.35
C ILE A 93 18.24 13.92 10.16
N ASP A 94 17.84 12.78 10.68
CA ASP A 94 18.73 11.82 11.34
C ASP A 94 19.41 10.95 10.28
N PRO A 95 20.69 11.19 9.95
CA PRO A 95 21.39 10.47 8.88
C PRO A 95 21.69 9.01 9.24
N SER A 96 21.53 8.63 10.52
CA SER A 96 21.76 7.25 10.97
C SER A 96 20.60 6.31 10.60
N ARG A 97 19.45 6.87 10.19
CA ARG A 97 18.29 6.10 9.79
C ARG A 97 18.49 5.53 8.40
N ARG A 98 18.34 4.21 8.29
CA ARG A 98 18.44 3.51 7.01
C ARG A 98 17.09 3.46 6.30
N ARG A 99 17.10 3.49 4.97
CA ARG A 99 15.90 3.13 4.19
C ARG A 99 15.71 1.62 4.24
N LEU A 100 14.49 1.17 4.54
CA LEU A 100 14.14 -0.25 4.48
C LEU A 100 14.13 -0.72 3.01
N ALA A 101 14.80 -1.83 2.72
CA ALA A 101 14.76 -2.41 1.38
C ALA A 101 13.35 -2.94 1.10
N MET A 102 12.88 -2.81 -0.14
CA MET A 102 11.50 -3.20 -0.47
C MET A 102 11.25 -4.69 -0.21
N ALA A 103 12.28 -5.54 -0.37
CA ALA A 103 12.22 -6.98 -0.06
C ALA A 103 11.92 -7.32 1.41
N ASP A 104 12.17 -6.37 2.33
CA ASP A 104 11.97 -6.54 3.77
C ASP A 104 10.67 -5.88 4.27
N VAL A 105 9.95 -5.17 3.40
CA VAL A 105 8.67 -4.55 3.77
C VAL A 105 7.61 -5.62 3.98
N GLU A 106 6.85 -5.48 5.06
CA GLU A 106 5.71 -6.35 5.36
C GLU A 106 4.41 -5.71 4.88
N SER A 107 3.62 -6.48 4.13
CA SER A 107 2.32 -6.09 3.62
C SER A 107 1.44 -7.31 3.45
N ALA A 108 0.13 -7.15 3.54
CA ALA A 108 -0.80 -8.17 3.04
C ALA A 108 -0.92 -8.06 1.52
N TYR A 109 -1.29 -9.16 0.86
CA TYR A 109 -1.42 -9.23 -0.60
C TYR A 109 -2.77 -9.79 -1.01
N TYR A 110 -3.35 -9.15 -2.02
CA TYR A 110 -4.43 -9.67 -2.81
C TYR A 110 -3.86 -10.26 -4.10
N LEU A 111 -4.10 -11.55 -4.31
CA LEU A 111 -3.72 -12.27 -5.52
C LEU A 111 -4.98 -12.74 -6.22
N ARG A 112 -5.10 -12.40 -7.51
CA ARG A 112 -6.14 -12.92 -8.39
C ARG A 112 -5.48 -13.80 -9.43
N LEU A 113 -5.84 -15.08 -9.43
CA LEU A 113 -5.28 -16.11 -10.28
C LEU A 113 -6.37 -16.63 -11.21
N MET A 114 -6.03 -16.76 -12.50
CA MET A 114 -6.84 -17.50 -13.46
C MET A 114 -6.15 -18.84 -13.67
N ALA A 115 -6.81 -19.93 -13.31
CA ALA A 115 -6.23 -21.27 -13.35
C ALA A 115 -7.09 -22.24 -14.17
N VAL A 116 -6.50 -23.35 -14.60
CA VAL A 116 -7.27 -24.48 -15.13
C VAL A 116 -8.20 -25.02 -14.05
N ASP A 117 -9.40 -25.45 -14.42
CA ASP A 117 -10.37 -26.01 -13.47
C ASP A 117 -10.16 -27.52 -13.35
N GLU A 118 -9.09 -27.92 -12.66
CA GLU A 118 -8.72 -29.31 -12.44
C GLU A 118 -8.45 -29.60 -10.96
N PRO A 119 -8.74 -30.84 -10.50
CA PRO A 119 -8.37 -31.27 -9.16
C PRO A 119 -6.88 -31.03 -8.86
N GLY A 120 -6.58 -30.50 -7.66
CA GLY A 120 -5.21 -30.28 -7.21
C GLY A 120 -4.59 -28.93 -7.57
N VAL A 121 -5.28 -28.07 -8.33
CA VAL A 121 -4.83 -26.68 -8.57
C VAL A 121 -4.81 -25.88 -7.26
N LEU A 122 -5.87 -25.95 -6.47
CA LEU A 122 -5.94 -25.28 -5.17
C LEU A 122 -4.86 -25.77 -4.21
N ALA A 123 -4.61 -27.08 -4.19
CA ALA A 123 -3.55 -27.69 -3.39
C ALA A 123 -2.16 -27.21 -3.84
N PHE A 124 -1.91 -27.11 -5.15
CA PHE A 124 -0.66 -26.53 -5.68
C PHE A 124 -0.45 -25.08 -5.24
N VAL A 125 -1.50 -24.26 -5.29
CA VAL A 125 -1.43 -22.86 -4.86
C VAL A 125 -1.18 -22.75 -3.35
N ALA A 126 -1.90 -23.53 -2.54
CA ALA A 126 -1.70 -23.58 -1.10
C ALA A 126 -0.29 -24.04 -0.71
N GLN A 127 0.23 -25.09 -1.37
CA GLN A 127 1.59 -25.56 -1.15
C GLN A 127 2.63 -24.51 -1.55
N THR A 128 2.42 -23.81 -2.65
CA THR A 128 3.31 -22.73 -3.11
C THR A 128 3.40 -21.58 -2.10
N LEU A 129 2.28 -21.23 -1.47
CA LEU A 129 2.24 -20.24 -0.38
C LEU A 129 2.94 -20.75 0.87
N ALA A 130 2.67 -22.00 1.28
CA ALA A 130 3.26 -22.62 2.46
C ALA A 130 4.79 -22.76 2.36
N ASP A 131 5.31 -23.20 1.20
CA ASP A 131 6.74 -23.36 0.94
C ASP A 131 7.51 -22.01 0.99
N ALA A 132 6.80 -20.90 0.84
CA ALA A 132 7.34 -19.55 0.95
C ALA A 132 7.00 -18.87 2.29
N GLU A 133 6.46 -19.62 3.26
CA GLU A 133 6.06 -19.14 4.58
C GLU A 133 5.02 -18.01 4.53
N VAL A 134 4.10 -18.07 3.57
CA VAL A 134 3.01 -17.08 3.41
C VAL A 134 1.69 -17.65 3.94
N SER A 135 1.17 -17.04 5.00
CA SER A 135 -0.12 -17.40 5.57
C SER A 135 -1.29 -16.77 4.81
N VAL A 136 -2.42 -17.49 4.73
CA VAL A 136 -3.62 -17.10 4.00
C VAL A 136 -4.69 -16.60 4.98
N ALA A 137 -5.15 -15.37 4.78
CA ALA A 137 -6.26 -14.80 5.54
C ALA A 137 -7.61 -15.21 4.94
N SER A 138 -7.72 -15.25 3.61
CA SER A 138 -8.90 -15.78 2.94
C SER A 138 -8.58 -16.33 1.55
N ILE A 139 -9.35 -17.33 1.13
CA ILE A 139 -9.31 -17.88 -0.22
C ILE A 139 -10.74 -18.06 -0.72
N VAL A 140 -10.99 -17.59 -1.93
CA VAL A 140 -12.30 -17.69 -2.59
C VAL A 140 -12.08 -18.15 -4.01
N GLN A 141 -12.57 -19.34 -4.34
CA GLN A 141 -12.67 -19.80 -5.72
C GLN A 141 -14.05 -19.40 -6.25
N ARG A 142 -14.09 -18.53 -7.27
CA ARG A 142 -15.32 -18.25 -7.99
C ARG A 142 -15.45 -19.24 -9.13
N ILE A 143 -16.58 -19.94 -9.15
CA ILE A 143 -16.88 -20.95 -10.17
C ILE A 143 -17.04 -20.25 -11.52
N ALA A 144 -16.34 -20.77 -12.53
CA ALA A 144 -16.75 -20.58 -13.90
C ALA A 144 -17.76 -21.68 -14.22
N THR A 145 -19.00 -21.30 -14.51
CA THR A 145 -20.10 -22.23 -14.78
C THR A 145 -19.72 -23.28 -15.84
N THR A 146 -20.05 -24.54 -15.53
CA THR A 146 -20.22 -25.80 -16.29
C THR A 146 -19.69 -26.00 -17.73
N ASP A 147 -18.74 -25.21 -18.23
CA ASP A 147 -18.33 -25.23 -19.65
C ASP A 147 -16.80 -25.22 -19.88
N GLY A 148 -16.00 -25.84 -18.99
CA GLY A 148 -14.54 -25.89 -19.15
C GLY A 148 -13.85 -24.52 -19.08
N ARG A 149 -14.48 -23.54 -18.43
CA ARG A 149 -13.95 -22.19 -18.27
C ARG A 149 -12.93 -22.11 -17.12
N PRO A 150 -11.95 -21.19 -17.17
CA PRO A 150 -10.94 -21.01 -16.13
C PRO A 150 -11.52 -20.77 -14.75
N ALA A 151 -11.01 -21.46 -13.72
CA ALA A 151 -11.31 -21.16 -12.33
C ALA A 151 -10.63 -19.84 -11.91
N GLU A 152 -11.40 -18.93 -11.31
CA GLU A 152 -10.86 -17.72 -10.69
C GLU A 152 -10.61 -17.99 -9.21
N ILE A 153 -9.35 -17.95 -8.79
CA ILE A 153 -8.95 -18.09 -7.39
C ILE A 153 -8.49 -16.72 -6.90
N VAL A 154 -9.14 -16.23 -5.85
CA VAL A 154 -8.76 -14.99 -5.17
C VAL A 154 -8.24 -15.31 -3.78
N ILE A 155 -7.05 -14.80 -3.47
CA ILE A 155 -6.36 -15.02 -2.20
C ILE A 155 -6.07 -13.67 -1.57
N VAL A 156 -6.33 -13.57 -0.27
CA VAL A 156 -5.80 -12.50 0.58
C VAL A 156 -4.87 -13.13 1.60
N THR A 157 -3.63 -12.66 1.67
CA THR A 157 -2.64 -13.14 2.64
C THR A 157 -2.72 -12.35 3.94
N HIS A 158 -2.19 -12.92 5.02
CA HIS A 158 -1.75 -12.11 6.16
C HIS A 158 -0.54 -11.23 5.77
N PRO A 159 -0.17 -10.23 6.59
CA PRO A 159 1.08 -9.50 6.39
C PRO A 159 2.27 -10.45 6.29
N THR A 160 3.04 -10.29 5.23
CA THR A 160 4.25 -11.09 4.95
C THR A 160 5.31 -10.20 4.33
N ARG A 161 6.57 -10.59 4.47
CA ARG A 161 7.69 -9.92 3.78
C ARG A 161 7.50 -9.99 2.27
N GLU A 162 7.80 -8.88 1.59
CA GLU A 162 7.77 -8.78 0.14
C GLU A 162 8.58 -9.88 -0.55
N SER A 163 9.78 -10.19 -0.03
CA SER A 163 10.61 -11.26 -0.56
C SER A 163 9.91 -12.62 -0.59
N HIS A 164 9.08 -12.93 0.41
CA HIS A 164 8.30 -14.18 0.46
C HIS A 164 7.16 -14.14 -0.55
N ALA A 165 6.41 -13.03 -0.61
CA ALA A 165 5.35 -12.84 -1.59
C ALA A 165 5.89 -12.92 -3.03
N GLN A 166 7.07 -12.36 -3.28
CA GLN A 166 7.71 -12.38 -4.59
C GLN A 166 8.12 -13.79 -5.01
N ARG A 167 8.63 -14.63 -4.09
CA ARG A 167 8.89 -16.06 -4.35
C ARG A 167 7.62 -16.81 -4.75
N VAL A 168 6.50 -16.55 -4.07
CA VAL A 168 5.18 -17.11 -4.44
C VAL A 168 4.81 -16.69 -5.85
N ILE A 169 4.87 -15.40 -6.16
CA ILE A 169 4.51 -14.86 -7.47
C ILE A 169 5.37 -15.47 -8.58
N GLU A 170 6.67 -15.61 -8.37
CA GLU A 170 7.60 -16.22 -9.33
C GLU A 170 7.28 -17.69 -9.59
N ARG A 171 7.05 -18.48 -8.53
CA ARG A 171 6.69 -19.89 -8.67
C ARG A 171 5.33 -20.09 -9.33
N LEU A 172 4.36 -19.24 -9.02
CA LEU A 172 3.06 -19.23 -9.68
C LEU A 172 3.19 -18.89 -11.18
N ARG A 173 4.00 -17.89 -11.53
CA ARG A 173 4.25 -17.51 -12.94
C ARG A 173 4.90 -18.63 -13.78
N ALA A 174 5.72 -19.46 -13.16
CA ALA A 174 6.37 -20.58 -13.83
C ALA A 174 5.45 -21.79 -14.06
N SER A 175 4.23 -21.80 -13.51
CA SER A 175 3.32 -22.94 -13.55
C SER A 175 2.41 -22.92 -14.77
N ALA A 176 2.38 -24.03 -15.53
CA ALA A 176 1.43 -24.24 -16.61
C ALA A 176 -0.04 -24.34 -16.14
N LYS A 177 -0.27 -24.49 -14.83
CA LYS A 177 -1.62 -24.53 -14.25
C LYS A 177 -2.31 -23.15 -14.20
N LEU A 178 -1.54 -22.07 -14.34
CA LEU A 178 -2.07 -20.71 -14.41
C LEU A 178 -2.18 -20.24 -15.85
N LEU A 179 -3.36 -19.74 -16.20
CA LEU A 179 -3.68 -19.27 -17.56
C LEU A 179 -3.34 -17.79 -17.75
N ALA A 180 -3.03 -17.07 -16.69
CA ALA A 180 -2.64 -15.66 -16.73
C ALA A 180 -1.60 -15.32 -15.67
N VAL A 181 -0.80 -14.30 -15.96
CA VAL A 181 0.21 -13.77 -15.02
C VAL A 181 -0.48 -13.20 -13.79
N PRO A 182 -0.13 -13.66 -12.56
CA PRO A 182 -0.62 -13.09 -11.33
C PRO A 182 -0.29 -11.59 -11.24
N ARG A 183 -1.31 -10.78 -10.96
CA ARG A 183 -1.16 -9.35 -10.67
C ARG A 183 -1.39 -9.11 -9.18
N PRO A 184 -0.33 -9.07 -8.37
CA PRO A 184 -0.48 -8.80 -6.94
C PRO A 184 -0.91 -7.35 -6.73
N MET A 185 -1.79 -7.14 -5.75
CA MET A 185 -2.04 -5.82 -5.17
C MET A 185 -1.78 -5.90 -3.68
N ARG A 186 -1.09 -4.90 -3.13
CA ARG A 186 -0.92 -4.82 -1.67
C ARG A 186 -2.24 -4.42 -1.02
N VAL A 187 -2.45 -4.88 0.20
CA VAL A 187 -3.59 -4.53 1.04
C VAL A 187 -3.03 -3.85 2.29
N GLU A 188 -3.51 -2.64 2.58
CA GLU A 188 -3.23 -1.98 3.86
C GLU A 188 -4.51 -2.03 4.68
N ALA A 189 -4.42 -2.66 5.85
CA ALA A 189 -5.45 -2.56 6.86
C ALA A 189 -5.25 -1.21 7.57
N GLU A 190 -6.17 -0.27 7.35
CA GLU A 190 -6.30 0.88 8.25
C GLU A 190 -6.92 0.44 9.57
#